data_AF-A0AAW9ZLL0-F1
#
_entry.id   AF-A0AAW9ZLL0-F1
#
_cell.length_a   1.000
_cell.length_b   1.000
_cell.length_c   1.000
_cell.angle_alpha   90.00
_cell.angle_beta   90.00
_cell.angle_gamma   90.00
#
_symmetry.space_group_name_H-M   'P 1'
#
loop_
_entity.id
_entity.type
_entity.pdbx_description
1 polymer ?
#
loop_
_entity_poly.entity_id
_entity_poly.type
_entity_poly.pdbx_seq_one_letter_code
_entity_poly.pdbx_strand_id
1 'polypeptide(L)'
;MDSTDLKPGNAARCHWQHAAQTRTPLALLYLHGFTASPGEAGALPEQMADALGANLYVHRWPGHGCSAVDAMQGLTPAALQASALEAFAQAQRMGERVAIVGSSMGGTLGLWLAAQQPDAVAAVVAWSPGIRPADPALLDQVCAAQAPLTDPRPRNAASLAFWSNIIRARPRKHRSHTLALHPAAATMTSTPSTLDPLTATRQWIERAVIGLNLCPFAKAVYVKEQVRLVLSDASTPEALLEQLAEELVLLRDTPAEQIDTTLIVHPDVLTDFLDYNDFLDNADAAVEALDLDGVLQVASFHPDYQFAGAAVDDVANFTNRSPFPTLHLLREDSVERAVAAFPDPDVIVERNIETLERLGQDGWERLLNASTH
;
A
#
# COMPACT_ATOMS: atom_id res chain seq x y z
N MET A 1 -17.08 -30.86 17.99
CA MET A 1 -17.73 -29.66 18.55
C MET A 1 -19.07 -29.52 17.87
N ASP A 2 -20.11 -29.34 18.68
CA ASP A 2 -21.50 -29.30 18.24
C ASP A 2 -21.76 -28.11 17.31
N SER A 3 -22.64 -28.26 16.31
CA SER A 3 -22.89 -27.21 15.30
C SER A 3 -23.57 -25.94 15.86
N THR A 4 -23.99 -25.99 17.13
CA THR A 4 -24.76 -24.95 17.82
C THR A 4 -23.96 -23.70 18.20
N ASP A 5 -22.63 -23.76 18.17
CA ASP A 5 -21.76 -22.66 18.64
C ASP A 5 -21.21 -21.77 17.51
N LEU A 6 -21.55 -22.04 16.24
CA LEU A 6 -21.01 -21.31 15.09
C LEU A 6 -21.85 -20.08 14.73
N LYS A 7 -21.17 -18.97 14.45
CA LYS A 7 -21.79 -17.80 13.83
C LYS A 7 -22.24 -18.16 12.40
N PRO A 8 -23.34 -17.58 11.88
CA PRO A 8 -23.82 -17.86 10.54
C PRO A 8 -22.73 -17.72 9.46
N GLY A 9 -22.69 -18.64 8.49
CA GLY A 9 -21.75 -18.62 7.37
C GLY A 9 -20.33 -19.10 7.69
N ASN A 10 -20.03 -19.48 8.94
CA ASN A 10 -18.67 -19.81 9.35
C ASN A 10 -18.32 -21.29 9.38
N ALA A 11 -19.22 -22.18 8.97
CA ALA A 11 -18.89 -23.59 8.82
C ALA A 11 -17.80 -23.78 7.74
N ALA A 12 -17.01 -24.85 7.86
CA ALA A 12 -16.23 -25.33 6.72
C ALA A 12 -17.20 -25.77 5.62
N ARG A 13 -16.85 -25.55 4.35
CA ARG A 13 -17.75 -25.77 3.21
C ARG A 13 -17.09 -26.65 2.17
N CYS A 14 -17.86 -27.58 1.62
CA CYS A 14 -17.51 -28.32 0.42
C CYS A 14 -18.40 -27.82 -0.72
N HIS A 15 -17.80 -27.47 -1.84
CA HIS A 15 -18.49 -27.09 -3.07
C HIS A 15 -18.08 -28.06 -4.19
N TRP A 16 -19.05 -28.77 -4.74
CA TRP A 16 -18.83 -29.79 -5.77
C TRP A 16 -19.44 -29.30 -7.09
N GLN A 17 -18.67 -29.36 -8.17
CA GLN A 17 -19.12 -28.97 -9.51
C GLN A 17 -20.20 -29.90 -10.08
N HIS A 18 -20.23 -31.15 -9.60
CA HIS A 18 -21.18 -32.15 -10.03
C HIS A 18 -21.95 -32.68 -8.82
N ALA A 19 -23.27 -32.84 -8.96
CA ALA A 19 -24.14 -33.38 -7.92
C ALA A 19 -23.72 -34.80 -7.47
N ALA A 20 -23.06 -35.56 -8.35
CA ALA A 20 -22.49 -36.87 -8.05
C ALA A 20 -21.20 -36.83 -7.19
N GLN A 21 -20.70 -35.64 -6.84
CA GLN A 21 -19.49 -35.43 -6.04
C GLN A 21 -18.26 -36.17 -6.59
N THR A 22 -18.08 -36.10 -7.92
CA THR A 22 -16.93 -36.68 -8.60
C THR A 22 -15.72 -35.77 -8.53
N ARG A 23 -14.52 -36.36 -8.50
CA ARG A 23 -13.26 -35.61 -8.55
C ARG A 23 -13.13 -34.82 -9.84
N THR A 24 -12.57 -33.62 -9.74
CA THR A 24 -12.19 -32.76 -10.87
C THR A 24 -10.67 -32.80 -11.07
N PRO A 25 -10.14 -32.42 -12.25
CA PRO A 25 -8.68 -32.31 -12.44
C PRO A 25 -8.00 -31.37 -11.43
N LEU A 26 -8.71 -30.32 -11.01
CA LEU A 26 -8.25 -29.36 -10.01
C LEU A 26 -9.28 -29.24 -8.88
N ALA A 27 -8.80 -29.20 -7.64
CA ALA A 27 -9.58 -28.75 -6.48
C ALA A 27 -8.97 -27.48 -5.88
N LEU A 28 -9.81 -26.56 -5.42
CA LEU A 28 -9.43 -25.34 -4.72
C LEU A 28 -9.46 -25.58 -3.21
N LEU A 29 -8.43 -25.16 -2.50
CA LEU A 29 -8.39 -25.09 -1.05
C LEU A 29 -8.31 -23.62 -0.62
N TYR A 30 -9.35 -23.14 0.06
CA TYR A 30 -9.39 -21.78 0.59
C TYR A 30 -9.04 -21.74 2.08
N LEU A 31 -8.04 -20.94 2.46
CA LEU A 31 -7.49 -20.79 3.81
C LEU A 31 -7.57 -19.33 4.29
N HIS A 32 -8.43 -19.03 5.26
CA HIS A 32 -8.58 -17.67 5.80
C HIS A 32 -7.44 -17.26 6.76
N GLY A 33 -7.35 -15.97 7.09
CA GLY A 33 -6.39 -15.42 8.06
C GLY A 33 -6.73 -15.70 9.54
N PHE A 34 -5.82 -15.33 10.45
CA PHE A 34 -5.93 -15.62 11.90
C PHE A 34 -7.06 -14.86 12.60
N THR A 35 -7.30 -13.61 12.24
CA THR A 35 -8.40 -12.81 12.81
C THR A 35 -9.72 -12.97 12.03
N ALA A 36 -9.71 -13.79 10.98
CA ALA A 36 -10.81 -13.94 10.04
C ALA A 36 -11.54 -15.29 10.24
N SER A 37 -12.54 -15.54 9.39
CA SER A 37 -13.35 -16.75 9.41
C SER A 37 -13.99 -17.02 8.04
N PRO A 38 -14.51 -18.24 7.77
CA PRO A 38 -15.06 -18.57 6.45
C PRO A 38 -16.18 -17.64 5.98
N GLY A 39 -16.95 -17.07 6.92
CA GLY A 39 -18.07 -16.18 6.61
C GLY A 39 -17.64 -14.83 6.03
N GLU A 40 -16.45 -14.35 6.38
CA GLU A 40 -15.92 -13.08 5.87
C GLU A 40 -15.56 -13.14 4.38
N ALA A 41 -15.19 -14.32 3.88
CA ALA A 41 -14.95 -14.54 2.46
C ALA A 41 -16.25 -14.52 1.62
N GLY A 42 -17.42 -14.60 2.26
CA GLY A 42 -18.70 -14.69 1.59
C GLY A 42 -18.71 -15.82 0.56
N ALA A 43 -19.14 -15.49 -0.66
CA ALA A 43 -19.22 -16.41 -1.80
C ALA A 43 -18.00 -16.37 -2.73
N LEU A 44 -16.97 -15.57 -2.42
CA LEU A 44 -15.79 -15.44 -3.27
C LEU A 44 -15.10 -16.80 -3.54
N PRO A 45 -14.90 -17.69 -2.54
CA PRO A 45 -14.28 -18.99 -2.79
C PRO A 45 -15.05 -19.82 -3.82
N GLU A 46 -16.39 -19.88 -3.70
CA GLU A 46 -17.25 -20.60 -4.65
C GLU A 46 -17.18 -19.98 -6.05
N GLN A 47 -17.20 -18.66 -6.17
CA GLN A 47 -17.06 -17.97 -7.45
C GLN A 47 -15.73 -18.30 -8.15
N MET A 48 -14.64 -18.36 -7.38
CA MET A 48 -13.34 -18.78 -7.91
C MET A 48 -13.35 -20.24 -8.36
N ALA A 49 -13.98 -21.12 -7.58
CA ALA A 49 -14.11 -22.54 -7.91
C ALA A 49 -14.93 -22.75 -9.19
N ASP A 50 -16.05 -22.05 -9.34
CA ASP A 50 -16.90 -22.08 -10.53
C ASP A 50 -16.19 -21.57 -11.77
N ALA A 51 -15.47 -20.45 -11.64
CA ALA A 51 -14.68 -19.89 -12.74
C ALA A 51 -13.58 -20.85 -13.22
N LEU A 52 -13.06 -21.71 -12.33
CA LEU A 52 -12.03 -22.71 -12.64
C LEU A 52 -12.60 -24.08 -13.03
N GLY A 53 -13.92 -24.29 -12.92
CA GLY A 53 -14.52 -25.63 -13.03
C GLY A 53 -13.94 -26.62 -12.01
N ALA A 54 -13.55 -26.12 -10.83
CA ALA A 54 -12.88 -26.88 -9.79
C ALA A 54 -13.83 -27.17 -8.63
N ASN A 55 -13.69 -28.35 -8.02
CA ASN A 55 -14.27 -28.58 -6.70
C ASN A 55 -13.55 -27.72 -5.65
N LEU A 56 -14.19 -27.40 -4.53
CA LEU A 56 -13.64 -26.50 -3.51
C LEU A 56 -13.84 -27.02 -2.09
N TYR A 57 -12.81 -26.86 -1.27
CA TYR A 57 -12.91 -26.92 0.17
C TYR A 57 -12.57 -25.56 0.80
N VAL A 58 -13.53 -24.98 1.51
CA VAL A 58 -13.32 -23.80 2.36
C VAL A 58 -13.03 -24.29 3.77
N HIS A 59 -11.79 -24.11 4.22
CA HIS A 59 -11.37 -24.55 5.54
C HIS A 59 -11.79 -23.57 6.63
N ARG A 60 -12.00 -24.09 7.84
CA ARG A 60 -12.24 -23.34 9.07
C ARG A 60 -11.23 -23.79 10.12
N TRP A 61 -10.39 -22.88 10.59
CA TRP A 61 -9.44 -23.19 11.66
C TRP A 61 -10.15 -23.56 12.97
N PRO A 62 -9.52 -24.36 13.84
CA PRO A 62 -10.08 -24.68 15.15
C PRO A 62 -10.48 -23.42 15.92
N GLY A 63 -11.68 -23.42 16.50
CA GLY A 63 -12.21 -22.28 17.26
C GLY A 63 -12.71 -21.09 16.44
N HIS A 64 -12.26 -20.92 15.19
CA HIS A 64 -12.61 -19.74 14.41
C HIS A 64 -14.07 -19.77 13.95
N GLY A 65 -14.70 -18.59 13.94
CA GLY A 65 -16.11 -18.43 13.58
C GLY A 65 -17.11 -18.90 14.65
N CYS A 66 -16.64 -19.36 15.81
CA CYS A 66 -17.50 -19.66 16.96
C CYS A 66 -17.97 -18.38 17.67
N SER A 67 -19.07 -18.50 18.41
CA SER A 67 -19.69 -17.40 19.17
C SER A 67 -19.05 -17.17 20.54
N ALA A 68 -18.40 -18.18 21.11
CA ALA A 68 -17.74 -18.09 22.40
C ALA A 68 -16.50 -17.16 22.33
N VAL A 69 -16.32 -16.33 23.36
CA VAL A 69 -15.24 -15.33 23.44
C VAL A 69 -13.85 -15.96 23.57
N ASP A 70 -13.78 -17.19 24.09
CA ASP A 70 -12.59 -17.99 24.33
C ASP A 70 -12.44 -19.13 23.31
N ALA A 71 -13.18 -19.11 22.19
CA ALA A 71 -13.23 -20.24 21.26
C ALA A 71 -11.87 -20.62 20.64
N MET A 72 -10.94 -19.66 20.53
CA MET A 72 -9.58 -19.86 20.02
C MET A 72 -8.56 -20.13 21.14
N GLN A 73 -8.99 -20.25 22.39
CA GLN A 73 -8.11 -20.51 23.53
C GLN A 73 -7.37 -21.85 23.35
N GLY A 74 -6.05 -21.84 23.57
CA GLY A 74 -5.21 -23.03 23.46
C GLY A 74 -4.83 -23.42 22.02
N LEU A 75 -5.11 -22.56 21.04
CA LEU A 75 -4.62 -22.76 19.67
C LEU A 75 -3.08 -22.70 19.66
N THR A 76 -2.46 -23.71 19.05
CA THR A 76 -1.00 -23.82 18.95
C THR A 76 -0.56 -23.90 17.48
N PRO A 77 0.71 -23.59 17.17
CA PRO A 77 1.26 -23.79 15.83
C PRO A 77 1.08 -25.23 15.32
N ALA A 78 1.30 -26.23 16.19
CA ALA A 78 1.12 -27.64 15.85
C ALA A 78 -0.34 -27.98 15.52
N ALA A 79 -1.31 -27.42 16.26
CA ALA A 79 -2.73 -27.60 15.98
C ALA A 79 -3.13 -26.98 14.63
N LEU A 80 -2.60 -25.80 14.31
CA LEU A 80 -2.84 -25.13 13.03
C LEU A 80 -2.24 -25.92 11.85
N GLN A 81 -0.99 -26.39 11.99
CA GLN A 81 -0.34 -27.24 10.99
C GLN A 81 -1.09 -28.55 10.76
N ALA A 82 -1.53 -29.23 11.84
CA ALA A 82 -2.32 -30.44 11.73
C ALA A 82 -3.66 -30.17 11.01
N SER A 83 -4.34 -29.09 11.37
CA SER A 83 -5.61 -28.70 10.72
C SER A 83 -5.41 -28.33 9.23
N ALA A 84 -4.30 -27.67 8.89
CA ALA A 84 -3.94 -27.37 7.51
C ALA A 84 -3.71 -28.64 6.68
N LEU A 85 -3.03 -29.65 7.24
CA LEU A 85 -2.85 -30.95 6.59
C LEU A 85 -4.18 -31.70 6.41
N GLU A 86 -5.07 -31.67 7.40
CA GLU A 86 -6.41 -32.24 7.29
C GLU A 86 -7.23 -31.56 6.20
N ALA A 87 -7.15 -30.23 6.12
CA ALA A 87 -7.81 -29.44 5.07
C ALA A 87 -7.29 -29.79 3.68
N PHE A 88 -5.96 -29.95 3.55
CA PHE A 88 -5.33 -30.37 2.32
C PHE A 88 -5.78 -31.78 1.90
N ALA A 89 -5.80 -32.74 2.83
CA ALA A 89 -6.28 -34.08 2.58
C ALA A 89 -7.76 -34.11 2.13
N GLN A 90 -8.59 -33.21 2.65
CA GLN A 90 -9.96 -33.03 2.18
C GLN A 90 -9.99 -32.53 0.73
N ALA A 91 -9.21 -31.50 0.38
CA ALA A 91 -9.14 -30.99 -0.99
C ALA A 91 -8.60 -32.05 -1.98
N GLN A 92 -7.63 -32.87 -1.58
CA GLN A 92 -7.10 -33.97 -2.42
C GLN A 92 -8.16 -35.05 -2.73
N ARG A 93 -9.12 -35.28 -1.82
CA ARG A 93 -10.27 -36.17 -2.10
C ARG A 93 -11.20 -35.58 -3.15
N MET A 94 -11.16 -34.27 -3.37
CA MET A 94 -12.05 -33.55 -4.28
C MET A 94 -11.43 -33.31 -5.66
N GLY A 95 -10.11 -33.38 -5.83
CA GLY A 95 -9.48 -33.20 -7.14
C GLY A 95 -8.12 -33.88 -7.29
N GLU A 96 -7.66 -34.03 -8.52
CA GLU A 96 -6.38 -34.69 -8.84
C GLU A 96 -5.18 -33.91 -8.34
N ARG A 97 -5.19 -32.58 -8.52
CA ARG A 97 -4.25 -31.62 -7.91
C ARG A 97 -4.99 -30.54 -7.14
N VAL A 98 -4.30 -29.87 -6.23
CA VAL A 98 -4.87 -28.83 -5.35
C VAL A 98 -4.26 -27.47 -5.64
N ALA A 99 -5.06 -26.47 -5.98
CA ALA A 99 -4.68 -25.06 -5.92
C ALA A 99 -5.03 -24.49 -4.54
N ILE A 100 -4.08 -23.81 -3.90
CA ILE A 100 -4.28 -23.22 -2.56
C ILE A 100 -4.45 -21.72 -2.71
N VAL A 101 -5.48 -21.15 -2.09
CA VAL A 101 -5.70 -19.70 -1.98
C VAL A 101 -5.73 -19.36 -0.51
N GLY A 102 -4.85 -18.48 -0.05
CA GLY A 102 -4.76 -18.14 1.36
C GLY A 102 -4.42 -16.68 1.63
N SER A 103 -5.00 -16.13 2.70
CA SER A 103 -4.75 -14.76 3.16
C SER A 103 -3.99 -14.74 4.49
N SER A 104 -2.99 -13.88 4.66
CA SER A 104 -2.25 -13.72 5.92
C SER A 104 -1.72 -15.08 6.43
N MET A 105 -2.07 -15.51 7.65
CA MET A 105 -1.73 -16.83 8.18
C MET A 105 -2.10 -17.98 7.22
N GLY A 106 -3.26 -17.90 6.54
CA GLY A 106 -3.67 -18.91 5.57
C GLY A 106 -2.74 -18.95 4.35
N GLY A 107 -2.20 -17.80 3.93
CA GLY A 107 -1.17 -17.72 2.88
C GLY A 107 0.15 -18.35 3.34
N THR A 108 0.59 -18.04 4.56
CA THR A 108 1.79 -18.65 5.17
C THR A 108 1.67 -20.17 5.26
N LEU A 109 0.55 -20.68 5.79
CA LEU A 109 0.29 -22.12 5.88
C LEU A 109 0.10 -22.76 4.50
N GLY A 110 -0.42 -22.03 3.52
CA GLY A 110 -0.52 -22.48 2.13
C GLY A 110 0.84 -22.67 1.46
N LEU A 111 1.77 -21.73 1.66
CA LEU A 111 3.16 -21.87 1.20
C LEU A 111 3.86 -23.04 1.91
N TRP A 112 3.66 -23.19 3.21
CA TRP A 112 4.17 -24.33 3.97
C TRP A 112 3.60 -25.66 3.44
N LEU A 113 2.29 -25.76 3.20
CA LEU A 113 1.67 -26.96 2.61
C LEU A 113 2.27 -27.31 1.23
N ALA A 114 2.53 -26.31 0.39
CA ALA A 114 3.16 -26.52 -0.91
C ALA A 114 4.58 -27.07 -0.79
N ALA A 115 5.35 -26.64 0.22
CA ALA A 115 6.65 -27.23 0.51
C ALA A 115 6.54 -28.67 1.03
N GLN A 116 5.50 -29.00 1.81
CA GLN A 116 5.28 -30.34 2.35
C GLN A 116 4.70 -31.34 1.33
N GLN A 117 3.94 -30.87 0.34
CA GLN A 117 3.19 -31.71 -0.63
C GLN A 117 3.40 -31.24 -2.09
N PRO A 118 4.65 -31.10 -2.57
CA PRO A 118 4.95 -30.42 -3.83
C PRO A 118 4.32 -31.08 -5.06
N ASP A 119 4.21 -32.42 -5.06
CA ASP A 119 3.64 -33.16 -6.21
C ASP A 119 2.11 -33.00 -6.33
N ALA A 120 1.44 -32.80 -5.19
CA ALA A 120 -0.02 -32.68 -5.14
C ALA A 120 -0.51 -31.25 -5.33
N VAL A 121 0.32 -30.24 -5.03
CA VAL A 121 -0.03 -28.83 -5.18
C VAL A 121 0.15 -28.38 -6.64
N ALA A 122 -0.89 -27.80 -7.22
CA ALA A 122 -0.87 -27.21 -8.56
C ALA A 122 -0.36 -25.77 -8.57
N ALA A 123 -0.81 -24.97 -7.61
CA ALA A 123 -0.49 -23.55 -7.49
C ALA A 123 -0.79 -23.05 -6.08
N VAL A 124 -0.17 -21.93 -5.71
CA VAL A 124 -0.50 -21.18 -4.49
C VAL A 124 -0.73 -19.71 -4.86
N VAL A 125 -1.87 -19.17 -4.43
CA VAL A 125 -2.16 -17.74 -4.41
C VAL A 125 -2.12 -17.28 -2.96
N ALA A 126 -1.09 -16.53 -2.60
CA ALA A 126 -0.89 -16.04 -1.23
C ALA A 126 -1.12 -14.52 -1.18
N TRP A 127 -2.19 -14.10 -0.50
CA TRP A 127 -2.48 -12.70 -0.25
C TRP A 127 -1.86 -12.25 1.07
N SER A 128 -0.86 -11.37 0.97
CA SER A 128 -0.11 -10.82 2.12
C SER A 128 0.35 -11.89 3.12
N PRO A 129 1.06 -12.96 2.68
CA PRO A 129 1.54 -13.99 3.59
C PRO A 129 2.64 -13.43 4.51
N GLY A 130 2.67 -13.91 5.75
CA GLY A 130 3.87 -13.78 6.58
C GLY A 130 4.93 -14.76 6.08
N ILE A 131 5.94 -14.28 5.34
CA ILE A 131 7.04 -15.11 4.82
C ILE A 131 8.23 -15.10 5.78
N ARG A 132 8.54 -13.92 6.31
CA ARG A 132 9.67 -13.70 7.22
C ARG A 132 9.27 -12.65 8.25
N PRO A 133 9.42 -12.91 9.56
CA PRO A 133 9.24 -11.86 10.54
C PRO A 133 10.30 -10.78 10.35
N ALA A 134 9.88 -9.51 10.42
CA ALA A 134 10.81 -8.38 10.46
C ALA A 134 11.70 -8.44 11.71
N ASP A 135 11.13 -8.90 12.83
CA ASP A 135 11.84 -9.18 14.07
C ASP A 135 11.55 -10.62 14.53
N PRO A 136 12.44 -11.58 14.23
CA PRO A 136 12.31 -12.96 14.69
C PRO A 136 12.29 -13.08 16.22
N ALA A 137 13.01 -12.22 16.94
CA ALA A 137 13.07 -12.28 18.40
C ALA A 137 11.74 -11.85 19.03
N LEU A 138 11.09 -10.83 18.46
CA LEU A 138 9.73 -10.46 18.86
C LEU A 138 8.75 -11.59 18.54
N LEU A 139 8.86 -12.25 17.38
CA LEU A 139 8.02 -13.39 17.04
C LEU A 139 8.22 -14.55 18.02
N ASP A 140 9.45 -14.88 18.38
CA ASP A 140 9.76 -15.93 19.34
C ASP A 140 9.19 -15.62 20.73
N GLN A 141 9.28 -14.36 21.17
CA GLN A 141 8.63 -13.91 22.40
C GLN A 141 7.11 -14.04 22.33
N VAL A 142 6.51 -13.68 21.18
CA VAL A 142 5.06 -13.80 20.96
C VAL A 142 4.63 -15.26 21.04
N CYS A 143 5.36 -16.17 20.41
CA CYS A 143 5.06 -17.60 20.42
C CYS A 143 5.30 -18.26 21.77
N ALA A 144 6.24 -17.77 22.57
CA ALA A 144 6.55 -18.29 23.90
C ALA A 144 5.67 -17.71 25.03
N ALA A 145 4.86 -16.68 24.74
CA ALA A 145 4.09 -15.97 25.74
C ALA A 145 2.96 -16.85 26.32
N GLN A 146 2.96 -17.02 27.65
CA GLN A 146 1.90 -17.70 28.40
C GLN A 146 0.89 -16.72 29.02
N ALA A 147 1.14 -15.42 28.88
CA ALA A 147 0.28 -14.33 29.31
C ALA A 147 0.13 -13.32 28.16
N PRO A 148 -0.91 -12.46 28.14
CA PRO A 148 -1.06 -11.42 27.15
C PRO A 148 0.21 -10.55 27.08
N LEU A 149 0.80 -10.44 25.89
CA LEU A 149 1.97 -9.60 25.69
C LEU A 149 1.55 -8.13 25.84
N THR A 150 2.22 -7.43 26.73
CA THR A 150 2.22 -5.98 26.72
C THR A 150 2.98 -5.54 25.48
N ASP A 151 2.34 -4.77 24.59
CA ASP A 151 2.98 -4.30 23.37
C ASP A 151 4.28 -3.55 23.75
N PRO A 152 5.48 -4.05 23.38
CA PRO A 152 6.74 -3.41 23.75
C PRO A 152 6.92 -2.06 23.04
N ARG A 153 6.09 -1.79 22.03
CA ARG A 153 5.97 -0.50 21.36
C ARG A 153 4.53 -0.02 21.53
N PRO A 154 4.21 0.85 22.49
CA PRO A 154 2.84 1.31 22.66
C PRO A 154 2.32 1.85 21.34
N ARG A 155 1.27 1.21 20.81
CA ARG A 155 0.66 1.61 19.54
C ARG A 155 0.26 3.07 19.66
N ASN A 156 0.87 3.90 18.81
CA ASN A 156 0.49 5.29 18.71
C ASN A 156 -0.94 5.39 18.13
N ALA A 157 -1.55 6.56 18.23
CA ALA A 157 -2.92 6.77 17.77
C ALA A 157 -3.11 6.37 16.28
N ALA A 158 -2.07 6.51 15.45
CA ALA A 158 -2.07 6.11 14.04
C ALA A 158 -2.14 4.58 13.87
N SER A 159 -1.33 3.83 14.60
CA SER A 159 -1.38 2.36 14.62
C SER A 159 -2.74 1.83 15.07
N LEU A 160 -3.39 2.53 16.01
CA LEU A 160 -4.75 2.22 16.47
C LEU A 160 -5.83 2.57 15.42
N ALA A 161 -5.60 3.58 14.58
CA ALA A 161 -6.52 4.01 13.52
C ALA A 161 -6.41 3.17 12.24
N PHE A 162 -5.21 2.71 11.87
CA PHE A 162 -4.94 2.05 10.58
C PHE A 162 -5.18 0.54 10.58
N TRP A 163 -4.74 -0.16 11.63
CA TRP A 163 -4.71 -1.63 11.62
C TRP A 163 -6.09 -2.29 11.63
N SER A 164 -7.17 -1.58 12.01
CA SER A 164 -8.54 -2.10 11.92
C SER A 164 -9.24 -1.80 10.59
N ASN A 165 -8.79 -0.80 9.83
CA ASN A 165 -9.55 -0.28 8.68
C ASN A 165 -9.11 -0.88 7.33
N ILE A 166 -7.90 -1.43 7.21
CA ILE A 166 -7.38 -2.04 5.96
C ILE A 166 -8.15 -3.32 5.54
N ILE A 167 -8.92 -3.95 6.43
CA ILE A 167 -9.64 -5.21 6.13
C ILE A 167 -10.93 -5.01 5.31
N ARG A 168 -11.32 -3.78 4.97
CA ARG A 168 -12.51 -3.54 4.12
C ARG A 168 -12.24 -2.62 2.94
N ALA A 169 -11.34 -3.04 2.05
CA ALA A 169 -11.31 -2.50 0.69
C ALA A 169 -12.63 -2.84 -0.05
N ARG A 170 -13.41 -1.81 -0.40
CA ARG A 170 -14.53 -1.91 -1.35
C ARG A 170 -14.02 -2.31 -2.75
N PRO A 171 -14.89 -2.86 -3.62
CA PRO A 171 -14.45 -3.46 -4.87
C PRO A 171 -13.93 -2.40 -5.86
N ARG A 172 -12.69 -2.60 -6.34
CA ARG A 172 -12.09 -1.85 -7.48
C ARG A 172 -13.05 -1.91 -8.67
N LYS A 173 -13.45 -0.74 -9.20
CA LYS A 173 -13.95 -0.66 -10.58
C LYS A 173 -12.77 -0.91 -11.52
N HIS A 174 -12.88 -1.95 -12.33
CA HIS A 174 -11.88 -2.30 -13.35
C HIS A 174 -11.53 -1.11 -14.25
N ARG A 175 -10.26 -0.72 -14.26
CA ARG A 175 -9.61 -0.14 -15.45
C ARG A 175 -8.60 -1.16 -15.95
N SER A 176 -8.85 -1.64 -17.17
CA SER A 176 -7.98 -2.55 -17.90
C SER A 176 -6.75 -1.80 -18.40
N HIS A 177 -5.55 -2.21 -17.98
CA HIS A 177 -4.32 -1.86 -18.65
C HIS A 177 -3.58 -3.12 -19.06
N THR A 178 -3.35 -3.24 -20.36
CA THR A 178 -2.58 -4.29 -21.01
C THR A 178 -1.09 -4.00 -20.80
N LEU A 179 -0.37 -4.92 -20.15
CA LEU A 179 1.09 -4.85 -20.03
C LEU A 179 1.77 -5.13 -21.37
N ALA A 180 2.74 -4.30 -21.73
CA ALA A 180 3.84 -4.67 -22.62
C ALA A 180 5.16 -4.45 -21.87
N LEU A 181 5.90 -5.53 -21.67
CA LEU A 181 7.26 -5.55 -21.10
C LEU A 181 8.29 -5.28 -22.21
N HIS A 182 9.31 -4.42 -21.97
CA HIS A 182 10.68 -4.51 -22.52
C HIS A 182 11.63 -3.48 -21.83
N PRO A 183 12.98 -3.57 -21.97
CA PRO A 183 13.87 -3.81 -20.84
C PRO A 183 14.64 -2.59 -20.31
N ALA A 184 15.22 -2.80 -19.14
CA ALA A 184 16.04 -1.90 -18.34
C ALA A 184 17.20 -1.22 -19.09
N ALA A 185 17.40 0.07 -18.81
CA ALA A 185 18.55 0.84 -19.25
C ALA A 185 19.45 1.23 -18.07
N ALA A 186 20.70 0.80 -18.22
CA ALA A 186 21.98 1.15 -17.59
C ALA A 186 22.05 2.22 -16.49
N THR A 187 22.65 1.78 -15.38
CA THR A 187 23.32 2.56 -14.34
C THR A 187 24.42 3.47 -14.90
N MET A 188 24.36 4.76 -14.56
CA MET A 188 25.45 5.72 -14.69
C MET A 188 25.77 6.28 -13.30
N THR A 189 26.91 5.87 -12.76
CA THR A 189 27.50 6.40 -11.53
C THR A 189 28.32 7.65 -11.82
N SER A 190 28.03 8.74 -11.11
CA SER A 190 29.05 9.73 -10.71
C SER A 190 28.47 10.64 -9.62
N THR A 191 29.01 10.55 -8.40
CA THR A 191 28.62 11.36 -7.25
C THR A 191 29.25 12.75 -7.31
N PRO A 192 28.49 13.86 -7.34
CA PRO A 192 28.93 15.13 -6.79
C PRO A 192 28.54 15.19 -5.30
N SER A 193 29.22 16.02 -4.51
CA SER A 193 28.93 16.20 -3.08
C SER A 193 27.43 16.37 -2.83
N THR A 194 26.79 15.37 -2.24
CA THR A 194 25.33 15.34 -2.07
C THR A 194 24.92 16.47 -1.15
N LEU A 195 24.29 17.49 -1.72
CA LEU A 195 23.56 18.50 -0.95
C LEU A 195 22.59 17.78 -0.01
N ASP A 196 22.49 18.28 1.22
CA ASP A 196 21.46 17.87 2.17
C ASP A 196 20.07 17.89 1.48
N PRO A 197 19.27 16.79 1.54
CA PRO A 197 18.02 16.69 0.78
C PRO A 197 17.02 17.80 1.07
N LEU A 198 16.96 18.29 2.30
CA LEU A 198 16.09 19.42 2.67
C LEU A 198 16.59 20.73 2.06
N THR A 199 17.90 20.96 2.07
CA THR A 199 18.52 22.11 1.41
C THR A 199 18.27 22.11 -0.10
N ALA A 200 18.44 20.96 -0.77
CA ALA A 200 18.16 20.82 -2.19
C ALA A 200 16.67 21.05 -2.51
N THR A 201 15.77 20.47 -1.71
CA THR A 201 14.32 20.67 -1.85
C THR A 201 13.94 22.13 -1.65
N ARG A 202 14.53 22.82 -0.67
CA ARG A 202 14.31 24.25 -0.44
C ARG A 202 14.75 25.10 -1.63
N GLN A 203 15.93 24.83 -2.19
CA GLN A 203 16.41 25.53 -3.39
C GLN A 203 15.50 25.29 -4.59
N TRP A 204 14.98 24.08 -4.76
CA TRP A 204 13.99 23.76 -5.79
C TRP A 204 12.69 24.56 -5.60
N ILE A 205 12.16 24.63 -4.37
CA ILE A 205 10.97 25.46 -4.07
C ILE A 205 11.24 26.93 -4.43
N GLU A 206 12.36 27.50 -3.99
CA GLU A 206 12.66 28.91 -4.18
C GLU A 206 12.91 29.27 -5.65
N ARG A 207 13.64 28.43 -6.39
CA ARG A 207 14.10 28.73 -7.74
C ARG A 207 13.13 28.26 -8.82
N ALA A 208 12.62 27.04 -8.70
CA ALA A 208 11.71 26.47 -9.68
C ALA A 208 10.26 26.83 -9.33
N VAL A 209 9.75 26.38 -8.19
CA VAL A 209 8.32 26.52 -7.87
C VAL A 209 7.90 27.98 -7.73
N ILE A 210 8.65 28.77 -6.97
CA ILE A 210 8.39 30.20 -6.74
C ILE A 210 9.06 31.06 -7.81
N GLY A 211 10.34 30.80 -8.13
CA GLY A 211 11.12 31.63 -9.04
C GLY A 211 10.64 31.61 -10.49
N LEU A 212 10.20 30.46 -10.99
CA LEU A 212 9.51 30.36 -12.29
C LEU A 212 7.99 30.54 -12.17
N ASN A 213 7.50 30.77 -10.96
CA ASN A 213 6.09 30.92 -10.63
C ASN A 213 5.23 29.68 -10.97
N LEU A 214 5.80 28.47 -11.05
CA LEU A 214 5.07 27.25 -11.45
C LEU A 214 3.82 27.01 -10.61
N CYS A 215 3.88 27.28 -9.31
CA CYS A 215 2.72 27.35 -8.44
C CYS A 215 2.52 28.79 -7.95
N PRO A 216 1.49 29.53 -8.43
CA PRO A 216 1.28 30.93 -8.04
C PRO A 216 0.92 31.09 -6.55
N PHE A 217 0.52 30.01 -5.89
CA PHE A 217 0.09 30.00 -4.50
C PHE A 217 1.24 29.78 -3.52
N ALA A 218 2.33 29.15 -3.96
CA ALA A 218 3.43 28.70 -3.10
C ALA A 218 4.15 29.86 -2.39
N LYS A 219 4.28 31.02 -3.03
CA LYS A 219 5.03 32.15 -2.47
C LYS A 219 4.41 32.67 -1.16
N ALA A 220 3.09 32.75 -1.09
CA ALA A 220 2.40 33.34 0.06
C ALA A 220 2.58 32.48 1.32
N VAL A 221 2.41 31.16 1.18
CA VAL A 221 2.57 30.20 2.29
C VAL A 221 4.04 30.05 2.68
N TYR A 222 4.96 30.09 1.71
CA TYR A 222 6.39 29.99 1.97
C TYR A 222 6.95 31.19 2.74
N VAL A 223 6.60 32.42 2.35
CA VAL A 223 7.04 33.65 3.05
C VAL A 223 6.45 33.78 4.44
N LYS A 224 5.27 33.20 4.69
CA LYS A 224 4.65 33.15 6.01
C LYS A 224 5.20 32.02 6.91
N GLU A 225 6.21 31.28 6.43
CA GLU A 225 6.81 30.13 7.15
C GLU A 225 5.81 29.00 7.45
N GLN A 226 4.79 28.84 6.60
CA GLN A 226 3.72 27.84 6.76
C GLN A 226 4.00 26.52 6.04
N VAL A 227 5.19 26.39 5.44
CA VAL A 227 5.63 25.20 4.71
C VAL A 227 6.52 24.37 5.63
N ARG A 228 6.03 23.21 6.04
CA ARG A 228 6.81 22.22 6.79
C ARG A 228 7.55 21.31 5.82
N LEU A 229 8.87 21.20 5.97
CA LEU A 229 9.69 20.22 5.26
C LEU A 229 10.11 19.13 6.24
N VAL A 230 9.87 17.87 5.88
CA VAL A 230 10.21 16.70 6.69
C VAL A 230 11.15 15.82 5.89
N LEU A 231 12.29 15.47 6.48
CA LEU A 231 13.17 14.44 5.93
C LEU A 231 12.73 13.09 6.49
N SER A 232 12.24 12.23 5.62
CA SER A 232 11.88 10.85 5.94
C SER A 232 13.14 10.00 6.03
N ASP A 233 13.23 9.18 7.07
CA ASP A 233 14.22 8.11 7.25
C ASP A 233 13.66 6.73 6.86
N ALA A 234 12.49 6.70 6.22
CA ALA A 234 11.87 5.46 5.77
C ALA A 234 12.72 4.80 4.68
N SER A 235 12.97 3.50 4.86
CA SER A 235 13.67 2.64 3.90
C SER A 235 12.77 1.57 3.27
N THR A 236 11.49 1.54 3.65
CA THR A 236 10.47 0.65 3.05
C THR A 236 9.16 1.42 2.80
N PRO A 237 8.36 1.01 1.80
CA PRO A 237 7.07 1.67 1.52
C PRO A 237 6.12 1.69 2.71
N GLU A 238 6.13 0.65 3.55
CA GLU A 238 5.30 0.57 4.74
C GLU A 238 5.72 1.62 5.79
N ALA A 239 7.03 1.78 6.02
CA ALA A 239 7.53 2.82 6.91
C ALA A 239 7.21 4.23 6.40
N LEU A 240 7.26 4.44 5.07
CA LEU A 240 6.85 5.72 4.48
C LEU A 240 5.35 5.96 4.64
N LEU A 241 4.52 4.93 4.48
CA LEU A 241 3.08 5.03 4.68
C LEU A 241 2.72 5.38 6.13
N GLU A 242 3.45 4.84 7.10
CA GLU A 242 3.32 5.21 8.51
C GLU A 242 3.65 6.69 8.73
N GLN A 243 4.77 7.18 8.17
CA GLN A 243 5.15 8.59 8.27
C GLN A 243 4.18 9.53 7.54
N LEU A 244 3.65 9.11 6.40
CA LEU A 244 2.59 9.84 5.70
C LEU A 244 1.35 9.99 6.58
N ALA A 245 0.89 8.92 7.23
CA ALA A 245 -0.25 8.97 8.13
C ALA A 245 -0.01 9.89 9.34
N GLU A 246 1.20 9.88 9.90
CA GLU A 246 1.59 10.78 11.01
C GLU A 246 1.55 12.25 10.60
N GLU A 247 2.12 12.58 9.43
CA GLU A 247 2.11 13.96 8.93
C GLU A 247 0.73 14.42 8.46
N LEU A 248 -0.13 13.53 7.94
CA LEU A 248 -1.54 13.83 7.64
C LEU A 248 -2.31 14.22 8.90
N VAL A 249 -2.16 13.45 9.99
CA VAL A 249 -2.78 13.74 11.28
C VAL A 249 -2.23 15.03 11.88
N LEU A 250 -0.91 15.23 11.82
CA LEU A 250 -0.26 16.45 12.31
C LEU A 250 -0.77 17.68 11.57
N LEU A 251 -0.86 17.61 10.24
CA LEU A 251 -1.37 18.71 9.42
C LEU A 251 -2.84 18.98 9.76
N ARG A 252 -3.69 17.95 9.85
CA ARG A 252 -5.10 18.11 10.25
C ARG A 252 -5.24 18.85 11.59
N ASP A 253 -4.45 18.45 12.59
CA ASP A 253 -4.59 18.94 13.97
C ASP A 253 -3.85 20.26 14.24
N THR A 254 -3.02 20.71 13.30
CA THR A 254 -2.31 21.98 13.38
C THR A 254 -3.10 23.09 12.67
N PRO A 255 -3.24 24.31 13.24
CA PRO A 255 -3.84 25.43 12.53
C PRO A 255 -3.07 25.81 11.26
N ALA A 256 -3.77 26.20 10.20
CA ALA A 256 -3.20 26.60 8.91
C ALA A 256 -2.25 27.82 9.04
N GLU A 257 -2.44 28.66 10.05
CA GLU A 257 -1.55 29.79 10.34
C GLU A 257 -0.14 29.34 10.75
N GLN A 258 -0.01 28.13 11.30
CA GLN A 258 1.26 27.55 11.74
C GLN A 258 1.83 26.60 10.68
N ILE A 259 1.02 25.68 10.16
CA ILE A 259 1.41 24.75 9.10
C ILE A 259 0.24 24.66 8.12
N ASP A 260 0.45 25.21 6.93
CA ASP A 260 -0.54 25.16 5.85
C ASP A 260 -0.31 23.97 4.92
N THR A 261 0.95 23.56 4.74
CA THR A 261 1.34 22.42 3.93
C THR A 261 2.57 21.69 4.48
N THR A 262 2.65 20.39 4.24
CA THR A 262 3.81 19.56 4.55
C THR A 262 4.37 18.93 3.28
N LEU A 263 5.70 19.00 3.07
CA LEU A 263 6.41 18.16 2.11
C LEU A 263 7.24 17.12 2.85
N ILE A 264 6.98 15.85 2.57
CA ILE A 264 7.75 14.70 3.04
C ILE A 264 8.76 14.34 1.95
N VAL A 265 10.04 14.57 2.22
CA VAL A 265 11.17 14.26 1.32
C VAL A 265 11.73 12.90 1.71
N HIS A 266 11.68 11.91 0.81
CA HIS A 266 12.02 10.52 1.12
C HIS A 266 13.10 9.95 0.17
N PRO A 267 14.39 10.25 0.41
CA PRO A 267 15.48 9.90 -0.51
C PRO A 267 15.84 8.41 -0.53
N ASP A 268 15.49 7.65 0.52
CA ASP A 268 15.96 6.28 0.75
C ASP A 268 14.93 5.20 0.37
N VAL A 269 13.77 5.59 -0.17
CA VAL A 269 12.68 4.68 -0.56
C VAL A 269 11.88 5.23 -1.72
N LEU A 270 11.35 4.34 -2.58
CA LEU A 270 10.58 4.68 -3.78
C LEU A 270 11.37 5.62 -4.72
N THR A 271 12.65 5.31 -4.93
CA THR A 271 13.51 6.04 -5.87
C THR A 271 13.29 5.61 -7.33
N ASP A 272 12.63 4.47 -7.56
CA ASP A 272 12.09 4.08 -8.85
C ASP A 272 10.71 4.71 -9.04
N PHE A 273 10.48 5.37 -10.19
CA PHE A 273 9.25 6.09 -10.44
C PHE A 273 8.02 5.18 -10.57
N LEU A 274 8.15 3.95 -11.08
CA LEU A 274 7.02 3.04 -11.22
C LEU A 274 6.58 2.52 -9.86
N ASP A 275 7.54 2.13 -9.01
CA ASP A 275 7.26 1.75 -7.62
C ASP A 275 6.63 2.93 -6.84
N TYR A 276 7.13 4.15 -7.05
CA TYR A 276 6.54 5.37 -6.49
C TYR A 276 5.11 5.62 -6.98
N ASN A 277 4.86 5.47 -8.28
CA ASN A 277 3.54 5.67 -8.87
C ASN A 277 2.53 4.65 -8.33
N ASP A 278 2.93 3.38 -8.18
CA ASP A 278 2.09 2.35 -7.56
C ASP A 278 1.80 2.64 -6.08
N PHE A 279 2.73 3.30 -5.37
CA PHE A 279 2.53 3.71 -3.98
C PHE A 279 1.47 4.79 -3.80
N LEU A 280 1.18 5.62 -4.83
CA LEU A 280 0.16 6.67 -4.72
C LEU A 280 -1.24 6.12 -4.41
N ASP A 281 -1.58 4.92 -4.88
CA ASP A 281 -2.81 4.21 -4.49
C ASP A 281 -2.89 4.01 -2.96
N ASN A 282 -1.75 3.75 -2.30
CA ASN A 282 -1.69 3.60 -0.84
C ASN A 282 -1.79 4.95 -0.12
N ALA A 283 -1.24 6.01 -0.71
CA ALA A 283 -1.36 7.37 -0.17
C ALA A 283 -2.81 7.86 -0.21
N ASP A 284 -3.52 7.64 -1.31
CA ASP A 284 -4.95 7.95 -1.43
C ASP A 284 -5.78 7.14 -0.45
N ALA A 285 -5.50 5.84 -0.31
CA ALA A 285 -6.15 4.99 0.67
C ALA A 285 -5.89 5.46 2.12
N ALA A 286 -4.72 6.05 2.39
CA ALA A 286 -4.39 6.62 3.70
C ALA A 286 -5.23 7.86 4.03
N VAL A 287 -5.44 8.74 3.05
CA VAL A 287 -6.32 9.90 3.18
C VAL A 287 -7.76 9.46 3.44
N GLU A 288 -8.29 8.51 2.66
CA GLU A 288 -9.64 7.97 2.84
C GLU A 288 -9.81 7.32 4.23
N ALA A 289 -8.84 6.49 4.64
CA ALA A 289 -8.90 5.75 5.91
C ALA A 289 -8.86 6.65 7.16
N LEU A 290 -8.34 7.88 7.04
CA LEU A 290 -8.30 8.88 8.09
C LEU A 290 -9.48 9.85 8.06
N ASP A 291 -10.47 9.61 7.19
CA ASP A 291 -11.61 10.50 6.93
C ASP A 291 -11.16 11.93 6.53
N LEU A 292 -10.08 12.01 5.73
CA LEU A 292 -9.48 13.25 5.26
C LEU A 292 -9.84 13.63 3.82
N ASP A 293 -10.63 12.80 3.13
CA ASP A 293 -11.17 13.10 1.80
C ASP A 293 -11.99 14.40 1.83
N GLY A 294 -11.71 15.33 0.92
CA GLY A 294 -12.31 16.67 0.93
C GLY A 294 -11.69 17.63 1.95
N VAL A 295 -10.67 17.21 2.70
CA VAL A 295 -9.99 18.01 3.73
C VAL A 295 -8.51 18.19 3.40
N LEU A 296 -7.80 17.08 3.19
CA LEU A 296 -6.40 17.03 2.80
C LEU A 296 -6.23 16.18 1.55
N GLN A 297 -5.33 16.59 0.66
CA GLN A 297 -4.93 15.83 -0.53
C GLN A 297 -3.42 15.63 -0.58
N VAL A 298 -2.96 14.59 -1.26
CA VAL A 298 -1.55 14.31 -1.49
C VAL A 298 -1.20 14.58 -2.96
N ALA A 299 -0.37 15.58 -3.20
CA ALA A 299 0.25 15.84 -4.49
C ALA A 299 1.61 15.13 -4.60
N SER A 300 1.95 14.66 -5.80
CA SER A 300 3.11 13.80 -6.05
C SER A 300 4.20 14.49 -6.87
N PHE A 301 5.45 14.30 -6.42
CA PHE A 301 6.66 14.82 -7.06
C PHE A 301 7.78 13.78 -7.00
N HIS A 302 8.50 13.60 -8.11
CA HIS A 302 9.56 12.59 -8.22
C HIS A 302 10.66 13.06 -9.19
N PRO A 303 11.96 12.74 -8.99
CA PRO A 303 13.02 13.13 -9.93
C PRO A 303 12.75 12.69 -11.38
N ASP A 304 12.24 11.48 -11.51
CA ASP A 304 11.90 10.85 -12.79
C ASP A 304 10.40 10.94 -13.12
N TYR A 305 9.67 11.93 -12.59
CA TYR A 305 8.23 12.06 -12.85
C TYR A 305 7.95 12.05 -14.36
N GLN A 306 6.93 11.29 -14.75
CA GLN A 306 6.46 11.18 -16.13
C GLN A 306 4.93 11.15 -16.18
N PHE A 307 4.32 12.07 -16.92
CA PHE A 307 2.88 12.04 -17.16
C PHE A 307 2.51 10.92 -18.12
N ALA A 308 1.31 10.34 -17.92
CA ALA A 308 0.80 9.29 -18.79
C ALA A 308 0.73 9.75 -20.25
N GLY A 309 1.43 9.05 -21.14
CA GLY A 309 1.48 9.35 -22.57
C GLY A 309 2.52 10.40 -22.99
N ALA A 310 3.23 11.04 -22.05
CA ALA A 310 4.34 11.94 -22.34
C ALA A 310 5.64 11.15 -22.60
N ALA A 311 6.56 11.71 -23.39
CA ALA A 311 7.91 11.17 -23.53
C ALA A 311 8.73 11.41 -22.25
N VAL A 312 9.79 10.63 -22.01
CA VAL A 312 10.63 10.76 -20.81
C VAL A 312 11.36 12.11 -20.78
N ASP A 313 11.75 12.64 -21.93
CA ASP A 313 12.41 13.93 -22.10
C ASP A 313 11.42 15.09 -22.31
N ASP A 314 10.11 14.82 -22.22
CA ASP A 314 9.09 15.87 -22.32
C ASP A 314 9.24 16.89 -21.19
N VAL A 315 9.29 18.16 -21.58
CA VAL A 315 9.49 19.28 -20.68
C VAL A 315 8.30 19.51 -19.75
N ALA A 316 7.10 19.07 -20.13
CA ALA A 316 5.92 19.13 -19.28
C ALA A 316 6.10 18.32 -17.98
N ASN A 317 6.87 17.22 -18.02
CA ASN A 317 7.16 16.42 -16.83
C ASN A 317 7.86 17.24 -15.74
N PHE A 318 8.63 18.27 -16.11
CA PHE A 318 9.43 19.07 -15.19
C PHE A 318 8.59 19.92 -14.24
N THR A 319 7.27 20.06 -14.48
CA THR A 319 6.36 20.68 -13.49
C THR A 319 6.29 19.88 -12.18
N ASN A 320 6.49 18.56 -12.26
CA ASN A 320 6.39 17.63 -11.13
C ASN A 320 7.73 16.93 -10.82
N ARG A 321 8.82 17.33 -11.49
CA ARG A 321 10.17 16.86 -11.14
C ARG A 321 10.74 17.61 -9.96
N SER A 322 11.00 16.88 -8.88
CA SER A 322 11.65 17.34 -7.67
C SER A 322 13.07 16.76 -7.54
N PRO A 323 13.94 17.30 -6.67
CA PRO A 323 15.28 16.75 -6.46
C PRO A 323 15.28 15.35 -5.85
N PHE A 324 14.25 15.02 -5.07
CA PHE A 324 14.06 13.74 -4.41
C PHE A 324 12.58 13.33 -4.48
N PRO A 325 12.25 12.03 -4.37
CA PRO A 325 10.88 11.58 -4.19
C PRO A 325 10.21 12.35 -3.04
N THR A 326 9.05 12.94 -3.30
CA THR A 326 8.39 13.85 -2.37
C THR A 326 6.87 13.69 -2.40
N LEU A 327 6.26 13.61 -1.22
CA LEU A 327 4.81 13.68 -1.03
C LEU A 327 4.46 15.06 -0.48
N HIS A 328 3.50 15.74 -1.10
CA HIS A 328 3.08 17.09 -0.73
C HIS A 328 1.65 17.08 -0.22
N LEU A 329 1.48 17.26 1.08
CA LEU A 329 0.19 17.24 1.77
C LEU A 329 -0.38 18.65 1.78
N LEU A 330 -1.52 18.82 1.13
CA LEU A 330 -2.18 20.11 0.92
C LEU A 330 -3.55 20.11 1.58
N ARG A 331 -3.94 21.24 2.18
CA ARG A 331 -5.32 21.44 2.60
C ARG A 331 -6.18 21.86 1.42
N GLU A 332 -7.29 21.15 1.20
CA GLU A 332 -8.20 21.47 0.12
C GLU A 332 -8.79 22.87 0.28
N ASP A 333 -9.14 23.28 1.51
CA ASP A 333 -9.69 24.60 1.78
C ASP A 333 -8.70 25.75 1.49
N SER A 334 -7.41 25.55 1.76
CA SER A 334 -6.35 26.52 1.40
C SER A 334 -6.15 26.59 -0.11
N VAL A 335 -6.18 25.45 -0.81
CA VAL A 335 -6.10 25.42 -2.28
C VAL A 335 -7.31 26.11 -2.90
N GLU A 336 -8.53 25.80 -2.45
CA GLU A 336 -9.76 26.42 -2.94
C GLU A 336 -9.75 27.94 -2.75
N ARG A 337 -9.34 28.43 -1.57
CA ARG A 337 -9.19 29.87 -1.30
C ARG A 337 -8.18 30.51 -2.25
N ALA A 338 -7.06 29.85 -2.49
CA ALA A 338 -6.00 30.35 -3.35
C ALA A 338 -6.44 30.40 -4.82
N VAL A 339 -7.15 29.37 -5.28
CA VAL A 339 -7.75 29.27 -6.62
C VAL A 339 -8.84 30.32 -6.81
N ALA A 340 -9.73 30.53 -5.84
CA ALA A 340 -10.79 31.54 -5.91
C ALA A 340 -10.26 32.98 -5.98
N ALA A 341 -9.05 33.23 -5.45
CA ALA A 341 -8.36 34.50 -5.56
C ALA A 341 -7.62 34.68 -6.91
N PHE A 342 -7.56 33.65 -7.75
CA PHE A 342 -6.86 33.66 -9.03
C PHE A 342 -7.86 33.75 -10.20
N PRO A 343 -7.71 34.73 -11.11
CA PRO A 343 -8.73 35.02 -12.13
C PRO A 343 -9.01 33.88 -13.13
N ASP A 344 -7.99 33.09 -13.47
CA ASP A 344 -8.10 31.99 -14.42
C ASP A 344 -7.06 30.89 -14.09
N PRO A 345 -7.45 29.87 -13.30
CA PRO A 345 -6.56 28.79 -12.88
C PRO A 345 -6.14 27.85 -14.01
N ASP A 346 -6.96 27.73 -15.06
CA ASP A 346 -6.73 26.78 -16.15
C ASP A 346 -5.49 27.16 -16.98
N VAL A 347 -5.17 28.46 -17.04
CA VAL A 347 -3.98 28.99 -17.74
C VAL A 347 -2.66 28.64 -17.02
N ILE A 348 -2.71 28.20 -15.75
CA ILE A 348 -1.49 27.88 -14.99
C ILE A 348 -0.73 26.74 -15.67
N VAL A 349 -1.44 25.72 -16.14
CA VAL A 349 -0.83 24.55 -16.80
C VAL A 349 -0.16 24.96 -18.10
N GLU A 350 -0.87 25.66 -18.97
CA GLU A 350 -0.34 26.13 -20.27
C GLU A 350 0.88 27.05 -20.07
N ARG A 351 0.77 28.03 -19.17
CA ARG A 351 1.89 28.93 -18.84
C ARG A 351 3.09 28.19 -18.28
N ASN A 352 2.89 27.16 -17.47
CA ASN A 352 3.97 26.35 -16.91
C ASN A 352 4.70 25.60 -18.02
N ILE A 353 3.96 24.99 -18.95
CA ILE A 353 4.53 24.31 -20.11
C ILE A 353 5.34 25.31 -20.96
N GLU A 354 4.77 26.45 -21.34
CA GLU A 354 5.47 27.49 -22.11
C GLU A 354 6.74 28.00 -21.40
N THR A 355 6.67 28.17 -20.08
CA THR A 355 7.82 28.63 -19.27
C THR A 355 8.94 27.60 -19.31
N LEU A 356 8.60 26.32 -19.16
CA LEU A 356 9.57 25.24 -19.14
C LEU A 356 10.12 24.93 -20.54
N GLU A 357 9.28 24.98 -21.59
CA GLU A 357 9.70 24.88 -23.00
C GLU A 357 10.75 25.94 -23.35
N ARG A 358 10.50 27.20 -22.96
CA ARG A 358 11.45 28.30 -23.18
C ARG A 358 12.73 28.15 -22.37
N LEU A 359 12.65 27.56 -21.18
CA LEU A 359 13.80 27.30 -20.33
C LEU A 359 14.67 26.16 -20.91
N GLY A 360 14.02 25.12 -21.41
CA GLY A 360 14.63 23.88 -21.89
C GLY A 360 15.30 23.07 -20.78
N GLN A 361 15.71 21.84 -21.10
CA GLN A 361 16.37 20.95 -20.15
C GLN A 361 17.68 21.55 -19.61
N ASP A 362 18.53 22.11 -20.47
CA ASP A 362 19.78 22.75 -20.04
C ASP A 362 19.52 23.93 -19.09
N GLY A 363 18.44 24.69 -19.30
CA GLY A 363 18.06 25.79 -18.42
C GLY A 363 17.58 25.30 -17.07
N TRP A 364 16.82 24.21 -17.04
CA TRP A 364 16.39 23.55 -15.81
C TRP A 364 17.59 23.02 -15.00
N GLU A 365 18.52 22.32 -15.65
CA GLU A 365 19.73 21.80 -15.00
C GLU A 365 20.58 22.94 -14.43
N ARG A 366 20.76 24.04 -15.17
CA ARG A 366 21.45 25.24 -14.66
C ARG A 366 20.74 25.88 -13.47
N LEU A 367 19.41 25.94 -13.49
CA LEU A 367 18.60 26.50 -12.40
C LEU A 367 18.82 25.75 -11.09
N LEU A 368 18.88 24.41 -11.15
CA LEU A 368 19.08 23.55 -9.98
C LEU A 368 20.55 23.46 -9.56
N ASN A 369 21.50 23.49 -10.49
CA ASN A 369 22.93 23.34 -10.21
C ASN A 369 23.67 24.65 -9.93
N ALA A 370 23.03 25.82 -10.10
CA ALA A 370 23.68 27.10 -9.82
C ALA A 370 24.07 27.19 -8.33
N SER A 371 25.37 27.21 -8.02
CA SER A 371 25.83 27.46 -6.66
C SER A 371 25.46 28.89 -6.25
N THR A 372 24.87 29.05 -5.06
CA THR A 372 24.57 30.37 -4.50
C THR A 372 25.88 31.12 -4.31
N HIS A 373 26.04 32.26 -5.00
CA HIS A 373 27.20 33.15 -4.84
C HIS A 373 27.13 33.98 -3.56
#